data_AF-A0A961FFR4-F1
#
_entry.id   AF-A0A961FFR4-F1
#
_cell.length_a   1.000
_cell.length_b   1.000
_cell.length_c   1.000
_cell.angle_alpha   90.00
_cell.angle_beta   90.00
_cell.angle_gamma   90.00
#
_symmetry.space_group_name_H-M   'P 1'
#
loop_
_entity.id
_entity.type
_entity.pdbx_description
1 polymer ?
#
loop_
_entity_poly.entity_id
_entity_poly.type
_entity_poly.pdbx_seq_one_letter_code
_entity_poly.pdbx_strand_id
1 'polypeptide(L)'
;MRCLTLCFLLTVVNVACCRPVQAAPDKPLALVYEHYDQWTDSSQASELLQAAGFDVLPLPLDQSPFNSSADLIVLGSFCSEDPGYADYMASYGADLYNYVDHGHLLLQFTQADQFEEKPPFLPTTQGARRCDNDYSLGYILSPGHTLMQGLPLTDGKVSFSEDRTIWEAFAFQSGFEVLLATDEDAQYPAVMEGAYGQGRILLAAMALDKANLGHATDPVQEEHFEDFRRRFFANLYQHTLDVNALSTAPLAITPSPRTVEDHVPGSWNLAVLPDTQVYSLRYPGEYLAQTAWIVNNAERLDIRYVLHEGDIVNNNTAAEWFNAREAHRLLDGRVPYIMAPGNHDYGPSGDASTRDTLFNDYFEFELAAALPGFGGAYEQGRLDNTWHSFSAAGTDWLILALEWAPRDEVVDWACQVLEAHPAHRGMLVTHSFMYNDDTRTDHTKPAGTENYNPHDYRTPGSINDGQQLWDKLVRSHDVPLVLSGHILGDGSGYRVDLNDAGTPVHQMLANYQMRELGGECYLRLLEFRPDGSVQVRSYSPLYDSYLLTPDQQFSLELK
;
A
#
# COMPACT_ATOMS: atom_id res chain seq x y z
N MET A 1 61.18 -8.63 38.31
CA MET A 1 61.16 -7.44 37.43
C MET A 1 59.70 -7.13 37.11
N ARG A 2 58.97 -6.48 38.03
CA ARG A 2 58.62 -5.04 38.05
C ARG A 2 57.88 -4.55 36.79
N CYS A 3 56.54 -4.57 36.89
CA CYS A 3 55.61 -3.65 36.22
C CYS A 3 56.03 -2.19 36.44
N LEU A 4 55.96 -1.37 35.39
CA LEU A 4 55.98 0.08 35.49
C LEU A 4 54.84 0.65 34.64
N THR A 5 53.81 1.11 35.35
CA THR A 5 52.76 2.00 34.88
C THR A 5 53.37 3.39 34.65
N LEU A 6 53.13 4.00 33.48
CA LEU A 6 53.54 5.38 33.21
C LEU A 6 52.29 6.23 32.98
N CYS A 7 51.93 7.04 33.97
CA CYS A 7 50.95 8.11 33.84
C CYS A 7 51.59 9.28 33.08
N PHE A 8 50.94 9.76 32.01
CA PHE A 8 51.20 11.07 31.44
C PHE A 8 50.05 12.02 31.81
N LEU A 9 50.35 12.99 32.68
CA LEU A 9 49.56 14.20 32.85
C LEU A 9 49.78 15.08 31.60
N LEU A 10 48.71 15.43 30.88
CA LEU A 10 48.75 16.53 29.92
C LEU A 10 48.15 17.79 30.55
N THR A 11 48.99 18.81 30.65
CA THR A 11 48.63 20.16 31.09
C THR A 11 47.97 20.90 29.92
N VAL A 12 46.72 21.33 30.07
CA VAL A 12 46.02 22.14 29.07
C VAL A 12 46.50 23.59 29.18
N VAL A 13 47.22 24.06 28.15
CA VAL A 13 47.53 25.48 27.97
C VAL A 13 46.32 26.16 27.33
N ASN A 14 45.71 27.07 28.08
CA ASN A 14 44.56 27.85 27.64
C ASN A 14 45.05 29.01 26.76
N VAL A 15 45.07 28.81 25.43
CA VAL A 15 45.27 29.89 24.46
C VAL A 15 43.91 30.45 24.11
N ALA A 16 43.59 31.62 24.65
CA ALA A 16 42.43 32.40 24.24
C ALA A 16 42.64 32.89 22.80
N CYS A 17 42.11 32.16 21.82
CA CYS A 17 41.87 32.71 20.49
C CYS A 17 40.69 33.67 20.57
N CYS A 18 40.96 34.97 20.41
CA CYS A 18 39.92 35.94 20.05
C CYS A 18 39.25 35.46 18.76
N ARG A 19 37.98 35.06 18.84
CA ARG A 19 37.12 34.89 17.68
C ARG A 19 36.93 36.26 17.01
N PRO A 20 37.04 36.38 15.68
CA PRO A 20 36.60 37.59 15.00
C PRO A 20 35.09 37.75 15.22
N VAL A 21 34.65 38.99 15.37
CA VAL A 21 33.23 39.36 15.42
C VAL A 21 32.58 38.84 14.14
N GLN A 22 31.63 37.93 14.29
CA GLN A 22 30.82 37.37 13.22
C GLN A 22 30.08 38.52 12.56
N ALA A 23 30.29 38.72 11.26
CA ALA A 23 29.41 39.58 10.46
C ALA A 23 27.96 39.10 10.65
N ALA A 24 26.98 39.99 10.50
CA ALA A 24 25.58 39.57 10.43
C ALA A 24 25.48 38.37 9.46
N PRO A 25 24.70 37.32 9.75
CA PRO A 25 24.54 36.24 8.79
C PRO A 25 24.10 36.87 7.46
N ASP A 26 24.81 36.55 6.39
CA ASP A 26 24.30 36.80 5.05
C ASP A 26 22.92 36.14 4.97
N LYS A 27 21.96 36.81 4.35
CA LYS A 27 20.62 36.26 4.20
C LYS A 27 20.72 34.91 3.49
N PRO A 28 19.92 33.90 3.88
CA PRO A 28 19.92 32.64 3.17
C PRO A 28 19.55 32.85 1.70
N LEU A 29 20.29 32.21 0.81
CA LEU A 29 20.07 32.24 -0.63
C LEU A 29 19.09 31.13 -1.03
N ALA A 30 18.00 31.49 -1.70
CA ALA A 30 17.08 30.56 -2.34
C ALA A 30 17.24 30.58 -3.87
N LEU A 31 17.35 29.41 -4.48
CA LEU A 31 17.21 29.23 -5.92
C LEU A 31 15.80 28.72 -6.23
N VAL A 32 15.12 29.38 -7.16
CA VAL A 32 13.70 29.13 -7.42
C VAL A 32 13.47 28.77 -8.88
N TYR A 33 12.84 27.64 -9.13
CA TYR A 33 12.20 27.35 -10.40
C TYR A 33 10.70 27.55 -10.23
N GLU A 34 10.15 28.55 -10.90
CA GLU A 34 8.71 28.83 -10.96
C GLU A 34 8.17 28.64 -12.35
N HIS A 35 6.92 28.19 -12.44
CA HIS A 35 6.16 28.10 -13.66
C HIS A 35 4.91 28.97 -13.56
N TYR A 36 4.67 29.77 -14.58
CA TYR A 36 3.44 30.54 -14.73
C TYR A 36 2.46 29.70 -15.57
N ASP A 37 1.46 29.13 -14.91
CA ASP A 37 0.42 28.36 -15.57
C ASP A 37 -0.83 29.20 -15.83
N GLN A 38 -1.61 28.79 -16.83
CA GLN A 38 -2.81 29.48 -17.28
C GLN A 38 -4.02 29.32 -16.34
N TRP A 39 -3.98 28.40 -15.38
CA TRP A 39 -5.12 28.08 -14.51
C TRP A 39 -5.11 28.92 -13.24
N THR A 40 -3.92 29.11 -12.67
CA THR A 40 -3.71 29.95 -11.48
C THR A 40 -3.32 31.38 -11.83
N ASP A 41 -2.89 31.65 -13.07
CA ASP A 41 -2.49 32.98 -13.57
C ASP A 41 -1.46 33.66 -12.63
N SER A 42 -0.56 32.85 -12.03
CA SER A 42 0.29 33.30 -10.93
C SER A 42 1.58 32.48 -10.76
N SER A 43 2.62 33.13 -10.26
CA SER A 43 3.85 32.52 -9.72
C SER A 43 4.48 33.50 -8.72
N GLN A 44 4.49 33.16 -7.42
CA GLN A 44 4.87 34.09 -6.34
C GLN A 44 5.81 33.50 -5.27
N ALA A 45 6.35 32.29 -5.45
CA ALA A 45 7.36 31.76 -4.55
C ALA A 45 8.53 32.75 -4.35
N SER A 46 9.07 33.33 -5.43
CA SER A 46 10.17 34.29 -5.35
C SER A 46 9.83 35.53 -4.50
N GLU A 47 8.64 36.09 -4.69
CA GLU A 47 8.17 37.28 -3.97
C GLU A 47 7.93 36.97 -2.48
N LEU A 48 7.33 35.82 -2.19
CA LEU A 48 7.05 35.36 -0.82
C LEU A 48 8.33 35.04 -0.05
N LEU A 49 9.32 34.41 -0.69
CA LEU A 49 10.64 34.15 -0.10
C LEU A 49 11.39 35.45 0.19
N GLN A 50 11.38 36.41 -0.74
CA GLN A 50 11.96 37.74 -0.49
C GLN A 50 11.29 38.45 0.69
N ALA A 51 9.96 38.37 0.78
CA ALA A 51 9.19 38.93 1.89
C ALA A 51 9.51 38.25 3.23
N ALA A 52 9.81 36.95 3.23
CA ALA A 52 10.25 36.19 4.41
C ALA A 52 11.70 36.49 4.81
N GLY A 53 12.53 37.01 3.90
CA GLY A 53 13.88 37.50 4.20
C GLY A 53 15.00 36.85 3.41
N PHE A 54 14.71 35.96 2.46
CA PHE A 54 15.70 35.32 1.59
C PHE A 54 16.28 36.31 0.57
N ASP A 55 17.53 36.07 0.16
CA ASP A 55 17.99 36.51 -1.16
C ASP A 55 17.55 35.45 -2.18
N VAL A 56 16.97 35.88 -3.31
CA VAL A 56 16.34 34.96 -4.27
C VAL A 56 16.91 35.14 -5.66
N LEU A 57 17.31 34.03 -6.28
CA LEU A 57 17.74 33.96 -7.68
C LEU A 57 16.97 32.85 -8.41
N PRO A 58 16.80 32.94 -9.74
CA PRO A 58 16.25 31.84 -10.51
C PRO A 58 17.20 30.63 -10.48
N LEU A 59 16.63 29.42 -10.44
CA LEU A 59 17.38 28.18 -10.57
C LEU A 59 17.95 28.07 -12.00
N PRO A 60 19.28 27.97 -12.20
CA PRO A 60 19.86 27.79 -13.52
C PRO A 60 19.58 26.38 -14.04
N LEU A 61 18.75 26.26 -15.08
CA LEU A 61 18.35 24.97 -15.64
C LEU A 61 19.44 24.32 -16.53
N ASP A 62 20.49 25.05 -16.85
CA ASP A 62 21.63 24.57 -17.63
C ASP A 62 22.80 24.08 -16.75
N GLN A 63 22.65 24.10 -15.42
CA GLN A 63 23.71 23.78 -14.47
C GLN A 63 23.24 22.76 -13.42
N SER A 64 24.16 21.87 -13.03
CA SER A 64 23.93 20.93 -11.93
C SER A 64 23.84 21.66 -10.59
N PRO A 65 22.86 21.31 -9.73
CA PRO A 65 22.74 21.86 -8.38
C PRO A 65 23.73 21.25 -7.39
N PHE A 66 24.50 20.21 -7.78
CA PHE A 66 25.35 19.42 -6.87
C PHE A 66 26.31 20.26 -6.02
N ASN A 67 26.94 21.29 -6.61
CA ASN A 67 27.88 22.19 -5.91
C ASN A 67 27.26 23.57 -5.60
N SER A 68 25.94 23.68 -5.66
CA SER A 68 25.25 24.92 -5.30
C SER A 68 25.55 25.27 -3.85
N SER A 69 25.84 26.53 -3.58
CA SER A 69 25.97 27.07 -2.21
C SER A 69 24.66 27.71 -1.72
N ALA A 70 23.55 27.49 -2.42
CA ALA A 70 22.25 27.95 -1.99
C ALA A 70 21.81 27.20 -0.74
N ASP A 71 21.09 27.88 0.15
CA ASP A 71 20.56 27.30 1.38
C ASP A 71 19.24 26.56 1.13
N LEU A 72 18.49 27.04 0.13
CA LEU A 72 17.20 26.51 -0.27
C LEU A 72 17.11 26.39 -1.80
N ILE A 73 16.62 25.26 -2.31
CA ILE A 73 16.10 25.14 -3.67
C ILE A 73 14.59 24.95 -3.58
N VAL A 74 13.82 25.76 -4.32
CA VAL A 74 12.37 25.63 -4.44
C VAL A 74 11.99 25.28 -5.87
N LEU A 75 11.27 24.18 -6.01
CA LEU A 75 10.52 23.80 -7.21
C LEU A 75 9.06 24.21 -6.97
N GLY A 76 8.61 25.25 -7.66
CA GLY A 76 7.28 25.84 -7.51
C GLY A 76 6.15 24.91 -7.97
N SER A 77 4.91 25.29 -7.70
CA SER A 77 3.77 24.48 -8.10
C SER A 77 3.63 24.40 -9.61
N PHE A 78 3.27 23.20 -10.10
CA PHE A 78 3.03 22.88 -11.50
C PHE A 78 4.23 23.13 -12.44
N CYS A 79 5.46 23.17 -11.90
CA CYS A 79 6.66 23.26 -12.73
C CYS A 79 6.84 22.03 -13.63
N SER A 80 6.29 20.87 -13.27
CA SER A 80 6.30 19.66 -14.09
C SER A 80 5.60 19.82 -15.45
N GLU A 81 4.73 20.83 -15.60
CA GLU A 81 4.07 21.16 -16.87
C GLU A 81 5.00 21.96 -17.81
N ASP A 82 6.05 22.57 -17.28
CA ASP A 82 7.05 23.26 -18.07
C ASP A 82 7.96 22.24 -18.78
N PRO A 83 8.14 22.32 -20.11
CA PRO A 83 9.02 21.40 -20.82
C PRO A 83 10.47 21.39 -20.30
N GLY A 84 10.96 22.50 -19.76
CA GLY A 84 12.31 22.59 -19.18
C GLY A 84 12.50 21.75 -17.92
N TYR A 85 11.41 21.43 -17.21
CA TYR A 85 11.45 20.62 -16.00
C TYR A 85 11.84 19.18 -16.29
N ALA A 86 11.20 18.57 -17.28
CA ALA A 86 11.52 17.19 -17.68
C ALA A 86 12.98 17.06 -18.13
N ASP A 87 13.48 18.02 -18.90
CA ASP A 87 14.88 18.08 -19.34
C ASP A 87 15.85 18.27 -18.16
N TYR A 88 15.49 19.13 -17.21
CA TYR A 88 16.29 19.36 -15.99
C TYR A 88 16.33 18.11 -15.11
N MET A 89 15.19 17.46 -14.86
CA MET A 89 15.13 16.25 -14.03
C MET A 89 15.86 15.07 -14.67
N ALA A 90 15.77 14.91 -16.00
CA ALA A 90 16.53 13.90 -16.72
C ALA A 90 18.05 14.10 -16.62
N SER A 91 18.49 15.37 -16.56
CA SER A 91 19.92 15.72 -16.53
C SER A 91 20.49 15.76 -15.10
N TYR A 92 19.72 16.27 -14.14
CA TYR A 92 20.21 16.69 -12.83
C TYR A 92 19.32 16.26 -11.66
N GLY A 93 18.26 15.47 -11.88
CA GLY A 93 17.36 15.03 -10.81
C GLY A 93 18.10 14.32 -9.67
N ALA A 94 19.10 13.49 -9.98
CA ALA A 94 19.92 12.83 -8.97
C ALA A 94 20.85 13.79 -8.20
N ASP A 95 21.22 14.92 -8.81
CA ASP A 95 22.09 15.91 -8.18
C ASP A 95 21.35 16.73 -7.12
N LEU A 96 20.01 16.80 -7.18
CA LEU A 96 19.19 17.49 -6.19
C LEU A 96 19.27 16.82 -4.81
N TYR A 97 19.18 15.50 -4.72
CA TYR A 97 19.34 14.83 -3.41
C TYR A 97 20.81 14.82 -2.95
N ASN A 98 21.78 14.88 -3.86
CA ASN A 98 23.20 15.10 -3.48
C ASN A 98 23.43 16.52 -2.94
N TYR A 99 22.76 17.53 -3.50
CA TYR A 99 22.72 18.87 -2.92
C TYR A 99 22.17 18.84 -1.49
N VAL A 100 21.10 18.08 -1.24
CA VAL A 100 20.54 17.89 0.11
C VAL A 100 21.53 17.20 1.05
N ASP A 101 22.30 16.20 0.58
CA ASP A 101 23.31 15.49 1.40
C ASP A 101 24.34 16.45 2.04
N HIS A 102 24.62 17.59 1.37
CA HIS A 102 25.52 18.64 1.86
C HIS A 102 24.93 19.55 2.95
N GLY A 103 23.74 19.25 3.49
CA GLY A 103 23.15 19.99 4.60
C GLY A 103 22.21 21.11 4.19
N HIS A 104 21.63 21.02 2.99
CA HIS A 104 20.74 22.04 2.44
C HIS A 104 19.27 21.60 2.43
N LEU A 105 18.37 22.55 2.17
CA LEU A 105 16.94 22.31 2.07
C LEU A 105 16.47 22.30 0.60
N LEU A 106 15.71 21.27 0.23
CA LEU A 106 14.99 21.19 -1.04
C LEU A 106 13.49 21.18 -0.75
N LEU A 107 12.72 22.03 -1.42
CA LEU A 107 11.26 22.09 -1.34
C LEU A 107 10.66 21.91 -2.73
N GLN A 108 9.69 21.03 -2.86
CA GLN A 108 8.81 20.95 -4.03
C GLN A 108 7.36 21.19 -3.60
N PHE A 109 6.71 22.18 -4.21
CA PHE A 109 5.26 22.38 -4.09
C PHE A 109 4.48 21.44 -5.01
N THR A 110 3.15 21.61 -5.07
CA THR A 110 2.27 20.64 -5.71
C THR A 110 2.52 20.51 -7.20
N GLN A 111 2.45 19.29 -7.73
CA GLN A 111 2.56 18.98 -9.16
C GLN A 111 1.33 18.16 -9.55
N ALA A 112 0.85 18.33 -10.77
CA ALA A 112 -0.24 17.55 -11.31
C ALA A 112 0.21 16.08 -11.54
N ASP A 113 -0.57 15.11 -11.06
CA ASP A 113 -0.18 13.68 -11.11
C ASP A 113 -0.01 13.16 -12.55
N GLN A 114 -0.68 13.77 -13.53
CA GLN A 114 -0.57 13.38 -14.94
C GLN A 114 0.79 13.75 -15.57
N PHE A 115 1.51 14.70 -14.96
CA PHE A 115 2.84 15.14 -15.40
C PHE A 115 3.95 14.62 -14.50
N GLU A 116 3.69 14.54 -13.18
CA GLU A 116 4.62 13.98 -12.21
C GLU A 116 3.88 13.26 -11.08
N GLU A 117 3.51 12.00 -11.31
CA GLU A 117 2.95 11.14 -10.28
C GLU A 117 3.97 10.87 -9.15
N LYS A 118 5.26 10.75 -9.49
CA LYS A 118 6.35 10.44 -8.55
C LYS A 118 7.49 11.45 -8.71
N PRO A 119 7.94 12.14 -7.64
CA PRO A 119 9.06 13.08 -7.76
C PRO A 119 10.34 12.36 -8.21
N PRO A 120 10.95 12.73 -9.35
CA PRO A 120 12.00 11.95 -10.00
C PRO A 120 13.38 12.11 -9.35
N PHE A 121 13.48 12.99 -8.35
CA PHE A 121 14.71 13.33 -7.63
C PHE A 121 14.79 12.73 -6.22
N LEU A 122 13.87 11.82 -5.86
CA LEU A 122 13.95 11.18 -4.54
C LEU A 122 15.10 10.16 -4.49
N PRO A 123 15.90 10.15 -3.41
CA PRO A 123 16.87 9.09 -3.18
C PRO A 123 16.15 7.78 -2.84
N THR A 124 16.85 6.64 -2.91
CA THR A 124 16.26 5.31 -2.67
C THR A 124 15.71 5.08 -1.25
N THR A 125 16.03 5.97 -0.31
CA THR A 125 15.52 5.94 1.07
C THR A 125 14.16 6.62 1.23
N GLN A 126 13.68 7.30 0.19
CA GLN A 126 12.41 8.02 0.17
C GLN A 126 11.57 7.58 -1.02
N GLY A 127 10.26 7.54 -0.82
CA GLY A 127 9.29 7.32 -1.89
C GLY A 127 8.08 8.21 -1.67
N ALA A 128 7.49 8.71 -2.74
CA ALA A 128 6.24 9.46 -2.72
C ALA A 128 5.50 9.26 -4.04
N ARG A 129 4.17 9.19 -3.98
CA ARG A 129 3.30 9.11 -5.15
C ARG A 129 2.07 9.96 -4.94
N ARG A 130 1.79 10.89 -5.85
CA ARG A 130 0.62 11.76 -5.88
C ARG A 130 -0.61 11.00 -6.38
N CYS A 131 -1.78 11.55 -6.13
CA CYS A 131 -3.04 11.17 -6.76
C CYS A 131 -3.91 12.41 -6.98
N ASP A 132 -4.82 12.30 -7.96
CA ASP A 132 -5.82 13.31 -8.37
C ASP A 132 -6.86 13.69 -7.26
N ASN A 133 -6.67 13.26 -6.01
CA ASN A 133 -7.59 13.61 -4.93
C ASN A 133 -7.27 15.00 -4.35
N ASP A 134 -8.25 15.88 -4.40
CA ASP A 134 -8.24 17.21 -3.78
C ASP A 134 -9.07 17.25 -2.49
N TYR A 135 -8.65 18.07 -1.52
CA TYR A 135 -9.32 18.16 -0.22
C TYR A 135 -9.43 19.60 0.29
N SER A 136 -10.53 19.93 0.97
CA SER A 136 -10.78 21.26 1.53
C SER A 136 -10.26 21.44 2.97
N LEU A 137 -9.85 20.35 3.63
CA LEU A 137 -9.41 20.33 5.03
C LEU A 137 -8.03 19.67 5.19
N GLY A 138 -7.22 20.22 6.09
CA GLY A 138 -5.95 19.65 6.52
C GLY A 138 -5.80 19.55 8.04
N TYR A 139 -5.18 18.49 8.51
CA TYR A 139 -4.90 18.19 9.92
C TYR A 139 -3.39 18.26 10.14
N ILE A 140 -2.96 19.04 11.13
CA ILE A 140 -1.55 19.12 11.53
C ILE A 140 -1.24 17.91 12.40
N LEU A 141 -0.37 17.02 11.91
CA LEU A 141 0.04 15.80 12.60
C LEU A 141 1.33 16.01 13.41
N SER A 142 2.16 16.98 13.03
CA SER A 142 3.37 17.35 13.76
C SER A 142 3.30 18.81 14.26
N PRO A 143 2.49 19.11 15.30
CA PRO A 143 2.30 20.47 15.80
C PRO A 143 3.54 21.06 16.47
N GLY A 144 4.56 20.26 16.75
CA GLY A 144 5.85 20.70 17.27
C GLY A 144 6.84 21.14 16.17
N HIS A 145 6.58 20.80 14.91
CA HIS A 145 7.47 21.10 13.81
C HIS A 145 7.52 22.60 13.49
N THR A 146 8.71 23.14 13.14
CA THR A 146 8.92 24.58 12.87
C THR A 146 7.95 25.10 11.80
N LEU A 147 7.80 24.36 10.69
CA LEU A 147 6.87 24.72 9.61
C LEU A 147 5.40 24.85 10.04
N MET A 148 4.99 24.12 11.07
CA MET A 148 3.59 24.06 11.52
C MET A 148 3.26 25.10 12.61
N GLN A 149 4.25 25.87 13.08
CA GLN A 149 4.06 26.80 14.19
C GLN A 149 3.21 28.01 13.82
N GLY A 150 2.16 28.23 14.60
CA GLY A 150 1.35 29.45 14.55
C GLY A 150 0.59 29.66 13.24
N LEU A 151 0.41 28.62 12.42
CA LEU A 151 -0.45 28.65 11.24
C LEU A 151 -1.91 28.89 11.65
N PRO A 152 -2.69 29.64 10.86
CA PRO A 152 -4.07 29.95 11.20
C PRO A 152 -4.97 28.73 10.92
N LEU A 153 -5.90 28.45 11.84
CA LEU A 153 -6.74 27.26 11.84
C LEU A 153 -8.22 27.64 12.00
N THR A 154 -9.09 26.96 11.25
CA THR A 154 -10.55 27.01 11.38
C THR A 154 -11.00 25.72 12.06
N ASP A 155 -11.61 25.82 13.25
CA ASP A 155 -12.03 24.66 14.07
C ASP A 155 -10.91 23.62 14.30
N GLY A 156 -9.68 24.11 14.47
CA GLY A 156 -8.49 23.28 14.68
C GLY A 156 -7.90 22.65 13.42
N LYS A 157 -8.43 22.98 12.23
CA LYS A 157 -8.00 22.44 10.93
C LYS A 157 -7.48 23.55 10.02
N VAL A 158 -6.58 23.20 9.10
CA VAL A 158 -6.17 24.07 8.01
C VAL A 158 -7.27 24.06 6.96
N SER A 159 -7.87 25.22 6.70
CA SER A 159 -8.90 25.36 5.67
C SER A 159 -9.00 26.82 5.24
N PHE A 160 -8.82 27.07 3.94
CA PHE A 160 -8.92 28.41 3.34
C PHE A 160 -9.73 28.41 2.04
N SER A 161 -10.39 27.30 1.72
CA SER A 161 -11.34 27.17 0.61
C SER A 161 -12.39 26.13 1.00
N GLU A 162 -13.64 26.33 0.57
CA GLU A 162 -14.69 25.31 0.72
C GLU A 162 -14.43 24.09 -0.17
N ASP A 163 -13.73 24.29 -1.29
CA ASP A 163 -13.56 23.26 -2.32
C ASP A 163 -12.14 22.67 -2.31
N ARG A 164 -11.08 23.48 -2.25
CA ARG A 164 -9.70 23.00 -2.48
C ARG A 164 -8.64 23.76 -1.67
N THR A 165 -8.17 23.11 -0.60
CA THR A 165 -7.05 23.57 0.26
C THR A 165 -5.77 22.79 -0.07
N ILE A 166 -5.91 21.48 -0.26
CA ILE A 166 -4.85 20.52 -0.61
C ILE A 166 -5.14 20.01 -2.02
N TRP A 167 -4.10 20.00 -2.85
CA TRP A 167 -4.15 19.68 -4.28
C TRP A 167 -3.18 18.56 -4.59
N GLU A 168 -3.63 17.52 -5.29
CA GLU A 168 -2.76 16.41 -5.71
C GLU A 168 -2.08 15.74 -4.50
N ALA A 169 -2.90 15.33 -3.52
CA ALA A 169 -2.43 14.75 -2.28
C ALA A 169 -1.58 13.48 -2.54
N PHE A 170 -0.76 13.07 -1.57
CA PHE A 170 0.04 11.85 -1.73
C PHE A 170 -0.79 10.61 -1.37
N ALA A 171 -0.90 9.63 -2.27
CA ALA A 171 -1.50 8.32 -1.98
C ALA A 171 -0.51 7.31 -1.39
N PHE A 172 0.79 7.64 -1.40
CA PHE A 172 1.86 6.84 -0.84
C PHE A 172 3.02 7.72 -0.42
N GLN A 173 3.64 7.39 0.72
CA GLN A 173 4.95 7.90 1.09
C GLN A 173 5.75 6.85 1.87
N SER A 174 7.07 6.94 1.77
CA SER A 174 8.00 6.22 2.64
C SER A 174 9.21 7.09 2.97
N GLY A 175 9.69 6.99 4.20
CA GLY A 175 10.88 7.73 4.64
C GLY A 175 10.65 9.22 4.93
N PHE A 176 9.39 9.64 5.12
CA PHE A 176 8.99 10.99 5.51
C PHE A 176 8.31 11.03 6.89
N GLU A 177 8.47 12.13 7.61
CA GLU A 177 7.54 12.60 8.64
C GLU A 177 6.44 13.40 7.95
N VAL A 178 5.18 12.99 8.13
CA VAL A 178 4.02 13.71 7.63
C VAL A 178 3.65 14.80 8.64
N LEU A 179 3.77 16.05 8.22
CA LEU A 179 3.53 17.23 9.05
C LEU A 179 2.05 17.65 9.00
N LEU A 180 1.45 17.53 7.83
CA LEU A 180 0.07 17.86 7.55
C LEU A 180 -0.50 16.83 6.57
N ALA A 181 -1.72 16.36 6.83
CA ALA A 181 -2.46 15.43 5.97
C ALA A 181 -3.93 15.84 5.84
N THR A 182 -4.69 15.18 4.98
CA THR A 182 -6.12 15.46 4.77
C THR A 182 -7.01 14.83 5.84
N ASP A 183 -6.43 14.00 6.70
CA ASP A 183 -7.03 13.26 7.81
C ASP A 183 -6.04 13.09 8.97
N GLU A 184 -6.51 12.59 10.12
CA GLU A 184 -5.68 12.40 11.33
C GLU A 184 -4.76 11.16 11.27
N ASP A 185 -4.99 10.26 10.32
CA ASP A 185 -4.29 8.98 10.13
C ASP A 185 -3.15 9.06 9.09
N ALA A 186 -2.91 10.26 8.54
CA ALA A 186 -1.96 10.52 7.47
C ALA A 186 -2.28 9.82 6.14
N GLN A 187 -3.54 9.41 5.88
CA GLN A 187 -3.92 8.64 4.67
C GLN A 187 -3.50 9.33 3.39
N TYR A 188 -3.73 10.64 3.34
CA TYR A 188 -3.25 11.47 2.24
C TYR A 188 -2.38 12.61 2.77
N PRO A 189 -1.05 12.41 2.85
CA PRO A 189 -0.12 13.46 3.23
C PRO A 189 -0.25 14.65 2.30
N ALA A 190 -0.11 15.84 2.87
CA ALA A 190 -0.14 17.09 2.13
C ALA A 190 1.12 17.94 2.34
N VAL A 191 1.76 17.86 3.52
CA VAL A 191 3.09 18.42 3.73
C VAL A 191 3.91 17.39 4.50
N MET A 192 5.06 17.03 3.98
CA MET A 192 5.92 16.02 4.58
C MET A 192 7.40 16.34 4.41
N GLU A 193 8.20 15.94 5.40
CA GLU A 193 9.64 16.17 5.46
C GLU A 193 10.41 14.84 5.50
N GLY A 194 11.40 14.70 4.63
CA GLY A 194 12.35 13.59 4.59
C GLY A 194 13.76 14.07 4.93
N ALA A 195 14.56 13.20 5.54
CA ALA A 195 15.96 13.47 5.82
C ALA A 195 16.82 12.62 4.89
N TYR A 196 17.80 13.27 4.25
CA TYR A 196 18.81 12.61 3.45
C TYR A 196 20.16 13.26 3.73
N GLY A 197 21.14 12.44 4.13
CA GLY A 197 22.42 12.97 4.56
C GLY A 197 22.30 13.92 5.74
N GLN A 198 22.78 15.15 5.56
CA GLN A 198 22.70 16.22 6.56
C GLN A 198 21.54 17.20 6.32
N GLY A 199 20.87 17.14 5.17
CA GLY A 199 19.82 18.08 4.78
C GLY A 199 18.40 17.58 4.98
N ARG A 200 17.47 18.25 4.29
CA ARG A 200 16.04 17.95 4.30
C ARG A 200 15.40 18.08 2.91
N ILE A 201 14.43 17.21 2.65
CA ILE A 201 13.55 17.24 1.46
C ILE A 201 12.13 17.51 1.95
N LEU A 202 11.52 18.59 1.50
CA LEU A 202 10.13 18.92 1.77
C LEU A 202 9.30 18.70 0.51
N LEU A 203 8.20 17.97 0.65
CA LEU A 203 7.20 17.81 -0.38
C LEU A 203 5.87 18.38 0.11
N ALA A 204 5.23 19.19 -0.72
CA ALA A 204 3.92 19.76 -0.44
C ALA A 204 2.95 19.49 -1.60
N ALA A 205 1.71 19.15 -1.23
CA ALA A 205 0.53 19.03 -2.07
C ALA A 205 -0.36 20.29 -1.87
N MET A 206 0.27 21.46 -1.79
CA MET A 206 -0.42 22.74 -1.59
C MET A 206 0.23 23.79 -2.49
N ALA A 207 -0.59 24.52 -3.25
CA ALA A 207 -0.13 25.56 -4.17
C ALA A 207 0.07 26.93 -3.48
N LEU A 208 0.85 26.95 -2.40
CA LEU A 208 1.04 28.15 -1.56
C LEU A 208 1.78 29.29 -2.27
N ASP A 209 2.47 29.00 -3.36
CA ASP A 209 3.15 29.94 -4.24
C ASP A 209 2.25 30.53 -5.33
N LYS A 210 0.96 30.19 -5.36
CA LYS A 210 -0.03 30.69 -6.32
C LYS A 210 -1.00 31.65 -5.63
N ALA A 211 -1.20 32.83 -6.22
CA ALA A 211 -2.11 33.85 -5.65
C ALA A 211 -3.59 33.53 -5.88
N ASN A 212 -3.89 32.80 -6.94
CA ASN A 212 -5.25 32.48 -7.33
C ASN A 212 -5.37 30.97 -7.56
N LEU A 213 -6.19 30.32 -6.74
CA LEU A 213 -6.47 28.89 -6.83
C LEU A 213 -7.79 28.62 -7.57
N GLY A 214 -8.19 29.53 -8.47
CA GLY A 214 -9.34 29.39 -9.37
C GLY A 214 -10.73 29.54 -8.73
N HIS A 215 -10.84 29.60 -7.40
CA HIS A 215 -12.15 29.41 -6.73
C HIS A 215 -12.40 30.25 -5.46
N ALA A 216 -11.44 31.03 -4.95
CA ALA A 216 -11.71 31.90 -3.81
C ALA A 216 -12.60 33.08 -4.26
N THR A 217 -13.87 33.07 -3.83
CA THR A 217 -14.83 34.17 -4.06
C THR A 217 -15.17 34.92 -2.77
N ASP A 218 -14.66 34.44 -1.63
CA ASP A 218 -14.89 34.99 -0.30
C ASP A 218 -13.62 35.71 0.22
N PRO A 219 -13.70 37.04 0.47
CA PRO A 219 -12.59 37.82 1.02
C PRO A 219 -12.01 37.30 2.35
N VAL A 220 -12.81 36.61 3.17
CA VAL A 220 -12.33 36.04 4.45
C VAL A 220 -11.41 34.84 4.20
N GLN A 221 -11.76 34.02 3.20
CA GLN A 221 -10.95 32.88 2.77
C GLN A 221 -9.63 33.34 2.13
N GLU A 222 -9.67 34.41 1.33
CA GLU A 222 -8.47 35.06 0.81
C GLU A 222 -7.56 35.57 1.93
N GLU A 223 -8.08 36.30 2.91
CA GLU A 223 -7.27 36.78 4.05
C GLU A 223 -6.65 35.62 4.85
N HIS A 224 -7.41 34.54 5.06
CA HIS A 224 -6.93 33.37 5.79
C HIS A 224 -5.81 32.64 5.02
N PHE A 225 -5.96 32.49 3.70
CA PHE A 225 -4.92 31.95 2.83
C PHE A 225 -3.66 32.82 2.84
N GLU A 226 -3.80 34.14 2.73
CA GLU A 226 -2.66 35.07 2.77
C GLU A 226 -1.93 35.05 4.12
N ASP A 227 -2.64 34.95 5.25
CA ASP A 227 -2.02 34.80 6.57
C ASP A 227 -1.29 33.45 6.69
N PHE A 228 -1.89 32.37 6.16
CA PHE A 228 -1.26 31.05 6.12
C PHE A 228 0.04 31.07 5.31
N ARG A 229 0.01 31.59 4.08
CA ARG A 229 1.20 31.72 3.20
C ARG A 229 2.30 32.50 3.91
N ARG A 230 1.99 33.68 4.43
CA ARG A 230 2.97 34.54 5.10
C ARG A 230 3.67 33.84 6.26
N ARG A 231 2.91 33.10 7.09
CA ARG A 231 3.45 32.35 8.23
C ARG A 231 4.25 31.12 7.78
N PHE A 232 3.76 30.39 6.79
CA PHE A 232 4.47 29.25 6.22
C PHE A 232 5.84 29.66 5.68
N PHE A 233 5.93 30.73 4.87
CA PHE A 233 7.21 31.20 4.32
C PHE A 233 8.14 31.79 5.41
N ALA A 234 7.59 32.45 6.44
CA ALA A 234 8.38 32.87 7.60
C ALA A 234 8.94 31.67 8.39
N ASN A 235 8.14 30.62 8.56
CA ASN A 235 8.59 29.37 9.19
C ASN A 235 9.62 28.64 8.32
N LEU A 236 9.46 28.65 6.99
CA LEU A 236 10.41 28.10 6.03
C LEU A 236 11.77 28.80 6.12
N TYR A 237 11.78 30.12 6.30
CA TYR A 237 12.99 30.88 6.58
C TYR A 237 13.70 30.38 7.83
N GLN A 238 12.99 30.28 8.96
CA GLN A 238 13.58 29.78 10.21
C GLN A 238 14.07 28.33 10.07
N HIS A 239 13.27 27.47 9.43
CA HIS A 239 13.60 26.07 9.22
C HIS A 239 14.83 25.89 8.34
N THR A 240 15.00 26.72 7.30
CA THR A 240 16.21 26.73 6.47
C THR A 240 17.45 27.05 7.31
N LEU A 241 17.37 28.05 8.20
CA LEU A 241 18.47 28.37 9.12
C LEU A 241 18.78 27.20 10.08
N ASP A 242 17.75 26.51 10.56
CA ASP A 242 17.91 25.37 11.47
C ASP A 242 18.56 24.16 10.75
N VAL A 243 18.19 23.92 9.49
CA VAL A 243 18.82 22.87 8.63
C VAL A 243 20.30 23.20 8.40
N ASN A 244 20.60 24.43 7.98
CA ASN A 244 21.99 24.88 7.76
C ASN A 244 22.85 24.82 9.03
N ALA A 245 22.24 25.07 10.19
CA ALA A 245 22.90 24.99 11.49
C ALA A 245 23.01 23.56 12.02
N LEU A 246 22.44 22.57 11.33
CA LEU A 246 22.32 21.17 11.74
C LEU A 246 21.65 21.03 13.12
N SER A 247 20.67 21.88 13.40
CA SER A 247 19.97 21.96 14.69
C SER A 247 18.52 21.50 14.64
N THR A 248 18.07 20.96 13.51
CA THR A 248 16.73 20.37 13.37
C THR A 248 16.58 19.14 14.25
N ALA A 249 15.35 18.89 14.71
CA ALA A 249 15.04 17.66 15.41
C ALA A 249 15.19 16.43 14.48
N PRO A 250 15.47 15.24 15.03
CA PRO A 250 15.32 14.00 14.29
C PRO A 250 13.87 13.85 13.80
N LEU A 251 13.71 13.39 12.57
CA LEU A 251 12.38 13.14 12.01
C LEU A 251 11.67 12.01 12.74
N ALA A 252 10.42 12.24 13.09
CA ALA A 252 9.51 11.20 13.53
C ALA A 252 8.86 10.58 12.29
N ILE A 253 9.60 9.70 11.58
CA ILE A 253 9.11 9.06 10.35
C ILE A 253 7.70 8.54 10.57
N THR A 254 6.75 9.13 9.85
CA THR A 254 5.37 8.70 9.86
C THR A 254 5.34 7.47 8.97
N PRO A 255 4.94 6.30 9.48
CA PRO A 255 4.72 5.18 8.60
C PRO A 255 3.68 5.55 7.54
N SER A 256 3.79 5.01 6.33
CA SER A 256 2.64 4.99 5.42
C SER A 256 1.42 4.49 6.21
N PRO A 257 0.22 5.09 6.04
CA PRO A 257 -0.88 4.97 6.99
C PRO A 257 -1.07 3.53 7.46
N ARG A 258 -0.87 3.31 8.76
CA ARG A 258 -0.97 1.99 9.40
C ARG A 258 -2.34 1.72 10.02
N THR A 259 -3.21 2.72 10.10
CA THR A 259 -4.44 2.59 10.90
C THR A 259 -5.67 2.50 10.02
N VAL A 260 -6.05 1.26 9.80
CA VAL A 260 -7.44 0.87 10.04
C VAL A 260 -7.37 0.12 11.37
N GLU A 261 -8.21 0.50 12.34
CA GLU A 261 -8.24 0.03 13.74
C GLU A 261 -7.37 -1.21 14.05
N ASP A 262 -6.48 -1.09 15.05
CA ASP A 262 -5.81 -2.23 15.67
C ASP A 262 -6.82 -3.37 15.91
N HIS A 263 -6.35 -4.61 15.74
CA HIS A 263 -7.14 -5.82 15.99
C HIS A 263 -8.06 -5.66 17.21
N VAL A 264 -9.36 -5.71 16.97
CA VAL A 264 -10.37 -5.46 17.99
C VAL A 264 -10.35 -6.64 18.97
N PRO A 265 -10.18 -6.42 20.28
CA PRO A 265 -10.14 -7.51 21.24
C PRO A 265 -11.39 -8.41 21.17
N GLY A 266 -11.16 -9.71 20.99
CA GLY A 266 -12.21 -10.71 20.82
C GLY A 266 -12.59 -10.98 19.36
N SER A 267 -12.01 -10.25 18.40
CA SER A 267 -12.04 -10.63 16.99
C SER A 267 -11.21 -11.89 16.73
N TRP A 268 -11.44 -12.52 15.58
CA TRP A 268 -10.56 -13.54 15.00
C TRP A 268 -10.40 -13.30 13.50
N ASN A 269 -9.34 -13.85 12.91
CA ASN A 269 -8.97 -13.54 11.54
C ASN A 269 -8.86 -14.77 10.63
N LEU A 270 -9.12 -14.56 9.35
CA LEU A 270 -8.61 -15.39 8.26
C LEU A 270 -7.53 -14.61 7.52
N ALA A 271 -6.46 -15.29 7.13
CA ALA A 271 -5.49 -14.76 6.17
C ALA A 271 -5.72 -15.42 4.81
N VAL A 272 -5.92 -14.62 3.77
CA VAL A 272 -6.18 -15.09 2.41
C VAL A 272 -4.95 -14.76 1.57
N LEU A 273 -4.33 -15.81 1.04
CA LEU A 273 -3.22 -15.75 0.11
C LEU A 273 -3.79 -15.75 -1.32
N PRO A 274 -3.59 -14.67 -2.08
CA PRO A 274 -4.01 -14.61 -3.48
C PRO A 274 -3.03 -15.39 -4.36
N ASP A 275 -3.17 -15.26 -5.68
CA ASP A 275 -2.28 -15.69 -6.76
C ASP A 275 -0.77 -15.47 -6.47
N THR A 276 -0.06 -16.50 -5.99
CA THR A 276 1.35 -16.41 -5.58
C THR A 276 2.35 -16.85 -6.66
N GLN A 277 1.87 -17.16 -7.88
CA GLN A 277 2.67 -17.79 -8.92
C GLN A 277 3.96 -17.04 -9.26
N VAL A 278 3.93 -15.71 -9.24
CA VAL A 278 5.10 -14.87 -9.55
C VAL A 278 6.12 -14.92 -8.42
N TYR A 279 5.69 -15.05 -7.16
CA TYR A 279 6.59 -15.25 -6.03
C TYR A 279 7.31 -16.60 -6.15
N SER A 280 6.57 -17.68 -6.42
CA SER A 280 7.14 -19.00 -6.63
C SER A 280 8.16 -19.05 -7.77
N LEU A 281 7.92 -18.28 -8.84
CA LEU A 281 8.79 -18.19 -10.01
C LEU A 281 10.00 -17.26 -9.84
N ARG A 282 9.80 -16.04 -9.31
CA ARG A 282 10.79 -14.94 -9.39
C ARG A 282 11.17 -14.34 -8.03
N TYR A 283 10.25 -14.33 -7.07
CA TYR A 283 10.43 -13.64 -5.79
C TYR A 283 10.15 -14.57 -4.59
N PRO A 284 10.84 -15.71 -4.45
CA PRO A 284 10.54 -16.68 -3.38
C PRO A 284 10.72 -16.11 -1.96
N GLY A 285 11.55 -15.06 -1.82
CA GLY A 285 11.69 -14.31 -0.57
C GLY A 285 10.42 -13.57 -0.14
N GLU A 286 9.58 -13.15 -1.09
CA GLU A 286 8.30 -12.50 -0.82
C GLU A 286 7.27 -13.47 -0.28
N TYR A 287 7.18 -14.66 -0.88
CA TYR A 287 6.34 -15.74 -0.36
C TYR A 287 6.74 -16.11 1.07
N LEU A 288 8.05 -16.27 1.32
CA LEU A 288 8.57 -16.52 2.66
C LEU A 288 8.22 -15.39 3.64
N ALA A 289 8.33 -14.13 3.22
CA ALA A 289 7.97 -12.99 4.06
C ALA A 289 6.46 -12.98 4.39
N GLN A 290 5.61 -13.32 3.41
CA GLN A 290 4.16 -13.39 3.55
C GLN A 290 3.74 -14.43 4.60
N THR A 291 4.21 -15.66 4.49
CA THR A 291 3.88 -16.72 5.45
C THR A 291 4.58 -16.53 6.81
N ALA A 292 5.82 -16.01 6.83
CA ALA A 292 6.51 -15.68 8.08
C ALA A 292 5.76 -14.59 8.87
N TRP A 293 5.23 -13.57 8.18
CA TRP A 293 4.42 -12.55 8.83
C TRP A 293 3.15 -13.15 9.43
N ILE A 294 2.45 -14.04 8.73
CA ILE A 294 1.27 -14.74 9.27
C ILE A 294 1.64 -15.48 10.56
N VAL A 295 2.72 -16.27 10.55
CA VAL A 295 3.17 -17.03 11.73
C VAL A 295 3.51 -16.12 12.91
N ASN A 296 4.18 -15.00 12.65
CA ASN A 296 4.59 -14.05 13.69
C ASN A 296 3.41 -13.26 14.27
N ASN A 297 2.29 -13.18 13.54
CA ASN A 297 1.11 -12.42 13.95
C ASN A 297 -0.10 -13.31 14.29
N ALA A 298 0.00 -14.63 14.12
CA ALA A 298 -1.09 -15.57 14.32
C ALA A 298 -1.76 -15.45 15.68
N GLU A 299 -0.97 -15.36 16.76
CA GLU A 299 -1.51 -15.20 18.12
C GLU A 299 -2.08 -13.79 18.33
N ARG A 300 -1.36 -12.76 17.87
CA ARG A 300 -1.73 -11.35 18.05
C ARG A 300 -3.05 -10.99 17.36
N LEU A 301 -3.29 -11.58 16.18
CA LEU A 301 -4.47 -11.34 15.36
C LEU A 301 -5.50 -12.46 15.47
N ASP A 302 -5.25 -13.49 16.28
CA ASP A 302 -6.08 -14.70 16.34
C ASP A 302 -6.42 -15.26 14.94
N ILE A 303 -5.37 -15.50 14.13
CA ILE A 303 -5.52 -16.07 12.77
C ILE A 303 -5.87 -17.54 12.90
N ARG A 304 -7.12 -17.88 12.54
CA ARG A 304 -7.67 -19.24 12.67
C ARG A 304 -7.33 -20.14 11.51
N TYR A 305 -7.25 -19.58 10.30
CA TYR A 305 -6.97 -20.31 9.07
C TYR A 305 -6.24 -19.44 8.06
N VAL A 306 -5.41 -20.08 7.24
CA VAL A 306 -4.88 -19.50 5.99
C VAL A 306 -5.57 -20.14 4.80
N LEU A 307 -6.09 -19.33 3.87
CA LEU A 307 -6.81 -19.77 2.68
C LEU A 307 -6.00 -19.37 1.45
N HIS A 308 -5.67 -20.31 0.56
CA HIS A 308 -4.95 -19.99 -0.68
C HIS A 308 -5.89 -20.12 -1.89
N GLU A 309 -6.06 -19.03 -2.63
CA GLU A 309 -7.06 -18.92 -3.72
C GLU A 309 -6.61 -19.59 -5.03
N GLY A 310 -5.32 -19.89 -5.17
CA GLY A 310 -4.79 -20.73 -6.25
C GLY A 310 -3.70 -20.04 -7.03
N ASP A 311 -3.31 -20.64 -8.15
CA ASP A 311 -2.09 -20.32 -8.87
C ASP A 311 -0.90 -20.17 -7.91
N ILE A 312 -0.62 -21.27 -7.22
CA ILE A 312 0.49 -21.37 -6.26
C ILE A 312 1.83 -21.25 -6.99
N VAL A 313 1.89 -21.78 -8.23
CA VAL A 313 3.05 -21.71 -9.12
C VAL A 313 2.64 -21.21 -10.51
N ASN A 314 3.61 -20.81 -11.35
CA ASN A 314 3.36 -20.18 -12.65
C ASN A 314 3.43 -21.17 -13.83
N ASN A 315 4.35 -22.13 -13.78
CA ASN A 315 4.60 -23.04 -14.92
C ASN A 315 4.54 -24.51 -14.51
N ASN A 316 4.02 -24.82 -13.32
CA ASN A 316 3.95 -26.18 -12.79
C ASN A 316 5.33 -26.90 -12.80
N THR A 317 6.41 -26.19 -12.41
CA THR A 317 7.77 -26.75 -12.39
C THR A 317 8.22 -27.15 -10.98
N ALA A 318 9.08 -28.16 -10.91
CA ALA A 318 9.64 -28.65 -9.64
C ALA A 318 10.33 -27.57 -8.80
N ALA A 319 10.96 -26.56 -9.44
CA ALA A 319 11.62 -25.46 -8.73
C ALA A 319 10.60 -24.51 -8.08
N GLU A 320 9.52 -24.21 -8.79
CA GLU A 320 8.45 -23.35 -8.27
C GLU A 320 7.70 -24.03 -7.13
N TRP A 321 7.37 -25.32 -7.28
CA TRP A 321 6.72 -26.09 -6.21
C TRP A 321 7.61 -26.26 -4.97
N PHE A 322 8.93 -26.40 -5.17
CA PHE A 322 9.89 -26.37 -4.05
C PHE A 322 9.83 -25.04 -3.31
N ASN A 323 9.85 -23.90 -4.02
CA ASN A 323 9.77 -22.58 -3.41
C ASN A 323 8.44 -22.37 -2.66
N ALA A 324 7.32 -22.72 -3.28
CA ALA A 324 6.00 -22.65 -2.68
C ALA A 324 5.89 -23.49 -1.41
N ARG A 325 6.44 -24.70 -1.42
CA ARG A 325 6.44 -25.58 -0.25
C ARG A 325 7.33 -25.06 0.87
N GLU A 326 8.52 -24.54 0.57
CA GLU A 326 9.40 -23.94 1.58
C GLU A 326 8.72 -22.74 2.28
N ALA A 327 7.98 -21.91 1.54
CA ALA A 327 7.19 -20.84 2.12
C ALA A 327 6.05 -21.35 3.02
N HIS A 328 5.26 -22.31 2.53
CA HIS A 328 4.16 -22.90 3.30
C HIS A 328 4.61 -23.67 4.54
N ARG A 329 5.79 -24.29 4.52
CA ARG A 329 6.34 -25.06 5.66
C ARG A 329 6.45 -24.21 6.94
N LEU A 330 6.52 -22.87 6.81
CA LEU A 330 6.51 -21.99 7.97
C LEU A 330 5.18 -22.05 8.76
N LEU A 331 4.06 -22.35 8.08
CA LEU A 331 2.73 -22.47 8.68
C LEU A 331 2.55 -23.80 9.45
N ASP A 332 3.29 -24.84 9.08
CA ASP A 332 3.15 -26.20 9.63
C ASP A 332 3.19 -26.20 11.17
N GLY A 333 2.13 -26.70 11.80
CA GLY A 333 2.00 -26.77 13.27
C GLY A 333 1.85 -25.41 13.95
N ARG A 334 1.68 -24.32 13.20
CA ARG A 334 1.51 -22.95 13.70
C ARG A 334 0.11 -22.41 13.40
N VAL A 335 -0.32 -22.47 12.14
CA VAL A 335 -1.65 -22.05 11.68
C VAL A 335 -2.12 -23.05 10.63
N PRO A 336 -3.33 -23.63 10.75
CA PRO A 336 -3.83 -24.54 9.72
C PRO A 336 -4.12 -23.77 8.43
N TYR A 337 -3.99 -24.46 7.30
CA TYR A 337 -4.20 -23.88 5.98
C TYR A 337 -4.93 -24.85 5.05
N ILE A 338 -5.61 -24.29 4.05
CA ILE A 338 -6.31 -25.01 2.99
C ILE A 338 -6.06 -24.26 1.66
N MET A 339 -5.89 -25.00 0.57
CA MET A 339 -5.46 -24.45 -0.72
C MET A 339 -6.35 -24.98 -1.84
N ALA A 340 -6.76 -24.10 -2.74
CA ALA A 340 -7.28 -24.47 -4.06
C ALA A 340 -6.13 -24.38 -5.08
N PRO A 341 -5.98 -25.34 -6.02
CA PRO A 341 -5.09 -25.17 -7.17
C PRO A 341 -5.73 -24.28 -8.25
N GLY A 342 -4.92 -23.45 -8.92
CA GLY A 342 -5.32 -22.62 -10.06
C GLY A 342 -4.95 -23.22 -11.41
N ASN A 343 -5.18 -22.49 -12.51
CA ASN A 343 -4.87 -22.99 -13.85
C ASN A 343 -3.37 -23.14 -14.09
N HIS A 344 -2.54 -22.26 -13.52
CA HIS A 344 -1.08 -22.34 -13.65
C HIS A 344 -0.45 -23.50 -12.87
N ASP A 345 -1.20 -24.09 -11.93
CA ASP A 345 -0.80 -25.27 -11.17
C ASP A 345 -0.97 -26.58 -11.97
N TYR A 346 -1.61 -26.51 -13.14
CA TYR A 346 -1.95 -27.66 -13.98
C TYR A 346 -1.31 -27.62 -15.36
N GLY A 347 -1.01 -28.81 -15.88
CA GLY A 347 -0.55 -29.02 -17.24
C GLY A 347 0.92 -28.62 -17.48
N PRO A 348 1.44 -28.95 -18.67
CA PRO A 348 2.79 -28.56 -19.06
C PRO A 348 2.90 -27.04 -19.13
N SER A 349 3.91 -26.48 -18.44
CA SER A 349 4.16 -25.04 -18.40
C SER A 349 2.98 -24.22 -17.82
N GLY A 350 2.14 -24.81 -16.98
CA GLY A 350 1.01 -24.11 -16.34
C GLY A 350 -0.10 -23.70 -17.31
N ASP A 351 -0.32 -24.48 -18.37
CA ASP A 351 -1.28 -24.15 -19.42
C ASP A 351 -2.71 -24.73 -19.20
N ALA A 352 -2.92 -25.46 -18.11
CA ALA A 352 -4.15 -26.17 -17.78
C ALA A 352 -4.69 -27.10 -18.89
N SER A 353 -3.88 -27.50 -19.88
CA SER A 353 -4.32 -28.40 -20.96
C SER A 353 -4.56 -29.84 -20.51
N THR A 354 -4.11 -30.17 -19.30
CA THR A 354 -4.37 -31.42 -18.58
C THR A 354 -4.58 -31.09 -17.10
N ARG A 355 -5.08 -32.04 -16.30
CA ARG A 355 -5.13 -31.91 -14.82
C ARG A 355 -3.90 -32.53 -14.13
N ASP A 356 -2.81 -32.72 -14.88
CA ASP A 356 -1.55 -33.17 -14.31
C ASP A 356 -0.91 -32.03 -13.50
N THR A 357 -0.54 -32.30 -12.25
CA THR A 357 0.04 -31.31 -11.33
C THR A 357 1.08 -31.97 -10.44
N LEU A 358 2.13 -31.23 -10.09
CA LEU A 358 3.08 -31.65 -9.06
C LEU A 358 2.61 -31.25 -7.64
N PHE A 359 1.45 -30.60 -7.49
CA PHE A 359 0.94 -30.13 -6.20
C PHE A 359 1.00 -31.20 -5.10
N ASN A 360 0.48 -32.39 -5.39
CA ASN A 360 0.42 -33.51 -4.45
C ASN A 360 1.78 -34.20 -4.23
N ASP A 361 2.81 -33.92 -5.03
CA ASP A 361 4.17 -34.41 -4.82
C ASP A 361 4.93 -33.59 -3.77
N TYR A 362 4.54 -32.32 -3.58
CA TYR A 362 5.19 -31.37 -2.66
C TYR A 362 4.36 -31.09 -1.41
N PHE A 363 3.04 -31.13 -1.54
CA PHE A 363 2.09 -31.03 -0.44
C PHE A 363 1.51 -32.41 -0.16
N GLU A 364 2.20 -33.15 0.72
CA GLU A 364 1.83 -34.53 1.05
C GLU A 364 0.45 -34.59 1.72
N PHE A 365 -0.41 -35.47 1.20
CA PHE A 365 -1.77 -35.66 1.70
C PHE A 365 -1.78 -35.99 3.20
N GLU A 366 -0.86 -36.84 3.67
CA GLU A 366 -0.77 -37.25 5.07
C GLU A 366 -0.44 -36.09 6.01
N LEU A 367 0.34 -35.11 5.56
CA LEU A 367 0.65 -33.92 6.34
C LEU A 367 -0.56 -32.99 6.41
N ALA A 368 -1.24 -32.78 5.28
CA ALA A 368 -2.47 -31.99 5.24
C ALA A 368 -3.61 -32.64 6.04
N ALA A 369 -3.75 -33.97 5.97
CA ALA A 369 -4.74 -34.73 6.73
C ALA A 369 -4.49 -34.71 8.25
N ALA A 370 -3.26 -34.37 8.68
CA ALA A 370 -2.92 -34.17 10.09
C ALA A 370 -3.19 -32.74 10.58
N LEU A 371 -3.53 -31.80 9.70
CA LEU A 371 -3.85 -30.42 10.09
C LEU A 371 -5.14 -30.38 10.94
N PRO A 372 -5.19 -29.52 11.97
CA PRO A 372 -6.41 -29.29 12.72
C PRO A 372 -7.57 -28.88 11.80
N GLY A 373 -8.68 -29.59 11.92
CA GLY A 373 -9.89 -29.32 11.16
C GLY A 373 -9.99 -30.03 9.82
N PHE A 374 -8.97 -30.75 9.34
CA PHE A 374 -9.11 -31.55 8.12
C PHE A 374 -10.30 -32.52 8.23
N GLY A 375 -11.24 -32.41 7.28
CA GLY A 375 -12.47 -33.19 7.29
C GLY A 375 -12.51 -34.27 6.22
N GLY A 376 -11.87 -34.05 5.07
CA GLY A 376 -11.76 -35.04 4.01
C GLY A 376 -11.40 -34.44 2.66
N ALA A 377 -11.24 -35.33 1.68
CA ALA A 377 -10.98 -35.00 0.28
C ALA A 377 -11.96 -35.73 -0.64
N TYR A 378 -12.22 -35.17 -1.81
CA TYR A 378 -13.00 -35.84 -2.86
C TYR A 378 -12.29 -37.12 -3.33
N GLU A 379 -11.01 -36.99 -3.70
CA GLU A 379 -10.14 -38.09 -4.09
C GLU A 379 -9.17 -38.38 -2.95
N GLN A 380 -9.33 -39.52 -2.28
CA GLN A 380 -8.44 -39.93 -1.19
C GLN A 380 -6.98 -39.96 -1.66
N GLY A 381 -6.09 -39.26 -0.94
CA GLY A 381 -4.68 -39.11 -1.31
C GLY A 381 -4.39 -37.89 -2.18
N ARG A 382 -5.39 -37.06 -2.48
CA ARG A 382 -5.25 -35.81 -3.24
C ARG A 382 -5.79 -34.60 -2.47
N LEU A 383 -5.16 -33.46 -2.66
CA LEU A 383 -5.50 -32.19 -2.03
C LEU A 383 -6.22 -31.22 -2.98
N ASP A 384 -6.41 -31.60 -4.25
CA ASP A 384 -7.08 -30.77 -5.26
C ASP A 384 -8.48 -30.30 -4.81
N ASN A 385 -9.17 -31.11 -4.02
CA ASN A 385 -10.52 -30.84 -3.52
C ASN A 385 -10.65 -31.34 -2.08
N THR A 386 -10.69 -30.43 -1.11
CA THR A 386 -10.70 -30.76 0.32
C THR A 386 -11.71 -29.92 1.08
N TRP A 387 -12.09 -30.40 2.27
CA TRP A 387 -12.86 -29.61 3.21
C TRP A 387 -12.27 -29.69 4.61
N HIS A 388 -12.36 -28.57 5.32
CA HIS A 388 -11.88 -28.41 6.69
C HIS A 388 -12.98 -27.77 7.54
N SER A 389 -12.95 -27.97 8.86
CA SER A 389 -13.86 -27.30 9.79
C SER A 389 -13.17 -26.78 11.05
N PHE A 390 -13.71 -25.72 11.61
CA PHE A 390 -13.23 -25.12 12.86
C PHE A 390 -14.36 -24.33 13.52
N SER A 391 -14.24 -24.09 14.84
CA SER A 391 -15.19 -23.25 15.58
C SER A 391 -14.53 -21.94 15.98
N ALA A 392 -15.24 -20.83 15.75
CA ALA A 392 -14.81 -19.50 16.18
C ALA A 392 -16.02 -18.64 16.57
N ALA A 393 -15.90 -17.90 17.68
CA ALA A 393 -16.97 -17.05 18.23
C ALA A 393 -18.35 -17.73 18.34
N GLY A 394 -18.36 -19.04 18.68
CA GLY A 394 -19.60 -19.83 18.80
C GLY A 394 -20.28 -20.21 17.48
N THR A 395 -19.61 -19.99 16.35
CA THR A 395 -20.03 -20.48 15.03
C THR A 395 -19.14 -21.64 14.60
N ASP A 396 -19.74 -22.71 14.12
CA ASP A 396 -19.03 -23.80 13.46
C ASP A 396 -18.92 -23.47 11.97
N TRP A 397 -17.70 -23.45 11.45
CA TRP A 397 -17.36 -23.10 10.07
C TRP A 397 -16.90 -24.33 9.31
N LEU A 398 -17.28 -24.42 8.03
CA LEU A 398 -16.81 -25.43 7.10
C LEU A 398 -16.23 -24.72 5.87
N ILE A 399 -14.97 -24.99 5.57
CA ILE A 399 -14.26 -24.42 4.43
C ILE A 399 -14.15 -25.50 3.35
N LEU A 400 -14.58 -25.19 2.13
CA LEU A 400 -14.37 -25.99 0.94
C LEU A 400 -13.29 -25.32 0.09
N ALA A 401 -12.25 -26.06 -0.28
CA ALA A 401 -11.33 -25.66 -1.34
C ALA A 401 -11.53 -26.58 -2.54
N LEU A 402 -11.92 -26.00 -3.68
CA LEU A 402 -12.21 -26.72 -4.91
C LEU A 402 -11.18 -26.38 -5.98
N GLU A 403 -10.84 -27.38 -6.79
CA GLU A 403 -9.90 -27.29 -7.89
C GLU A 403 -10.24 -26.19 -8.91
N TRP A 404 -9.24 -25.72 -9.67
CA TRP A 404 -9.49 -24.97 -10.89
C TRP A 404 -10.53 -25.67 -11.78
N ALA A 405 -11.49 -24.87 -12.25
CA ALA A 405 -12.60 -25.33 -13.09
C ALA A 405 -13.27 -26.58 -12.50
N PRO A 406 -13.92 -26.51 -11.32
CA PRO A 406 -14.41 -27.70 -10.62
C PRO A 406 -15.27 -28.57 -11.53
N ARG A 407 -14.98 -29.87 -11.57
CA ARG A 407 -15.80 -30.84 -12.30
C ARG A 407 -17.18 -31.00 -11.66
N ASP A 408 -18.19 -31.38 -12.44
CA ASP A 408 -19.55 -31.61 -11.95
C ASP A 408 -19.59 -32.61 -10.78
N GLU A 409 -18.83 -33.71 -10.86
CA GLU A 409 -18.75 -34.70 -9.78
C GLU A 409 -18.09 -34.18 -8.49
N VAL A 410 -17.22 -33.18 -8.61
CA VAL A 410 -16.61 -32.47 -7.46
C VAL A 410 -17.62 -31.51 -6.84
N VAL A 411 -18.38 -30.78 -7.66
CA VAL A 411 -19.45 -29.91 -7.18
C VAL A 411 -20.53 -30.70 -6.45
N ASP A 412 -20.96 -31.84 -7.01
CA ASP A 412 -21.91 -32.76 -6.37
C ASP A 412 -21.39 -33.28 -5.02
N TRP A 413 -20.11 -33.62 -4.94
CA TRP A 413 -19.47 -34.02 -3.68
C TRP A 413 -19.45 -32.89 -2.65
N ALA A 414 -19.12 -31.66 -3.06
CA ALA A 414 -19.08 -30.50 -2.17
C ALA A 414 -20.48 -30.19 -1.61
N CYS A 415 -21.53 -30.32 -2.42
CA CYS A 415 -22.92 -30.25 -1.95
C CYS A 415 -23.20 -31.34 -0.88
N GLN A 416 -22.81 -32.59 -1.12
CA GLN A 416 -22.99 -33.67 -0.13
C GLN A 416 -22.25 -33.39 1.19
N VAL A 417 -21.06 -32.77 1.13
CA VAL A 417 -20.33 -32.35 2.33
C VAL A 417 -21.12 -31.31 3.11
N LEU A 418 -21.65 -30.27 2.46
CA LEU A 418 -22.45 -29.23 3.13
C LEU A 418 -23.75 -29.81 3.72
N GLU A 419 -24.45 -30.66 2.96
CA GLU A 419 -25.67 -31.33 3.40
C GLU A 419 -25.45 -32.26 4.61
N ALA A 420 -24.27 -32.89 4.70
CA ALA A 420 -23.88 -33.71 5.85
C ALA A 420 -23.53 -32.88 7.10
N HIS A 421 -23.34 -31.56 6.96
CA HIS A 421 -22.92 -30.64 8.03
C HIS A 421 -23.89 -29.45 8.20
N PRO A 422 -25.20 -29.67 8.41
CA PRO A 422 -26.21 -28.62 8.37
C PRO A 422 -26.12 -27.59 9.51
N ALA A 423 -25.28 -27.83 10.52
CA ALA A 423 -25.01 -26.90 11.62
C ALA A 423 -23.82 -25.97 11.35
N HIS A 424 -23.08 -26.18 10.26
CA HIS A 424 -21.92 -25.36 9.90
C HIS A 424 -22.32 -24.28 8.90
N ARG A 425 -21.67 -23.12 9.00
CA ARG A 425 -21.68 -22.10 7.94
C ARG A 425 -20.52 -22.35 6.99
N GLY A 426 -20.79 -22.33 5.69
CA GLY A 426 -19.83 -22.64 4.63
C GLY A 426 -18.96 -21.45 4.23
N MET A 427 -17.74 -21.76 3.77
CA MET A 427 -16.89 -20.86 3.01
C MET A 427 -16.41 -21.60 1.76
N LEU A 428 -16.44 -20.97 0.60
CA LEU A 428 -15.90 -21.54 -0.63
C LEU A 428 -14.62 -20.81 -1.04
N VAL A 429 -13.55 -21.56 -1.26
CA VAL A 429 -12.30 -21.10 -1.88
C VAL A 429 -12.17 -21.84 -3.21
N THR A 430 -12.10 -21.10 -4.31
CA THR A 430 -11.90 -21.65 -5.66
C THR A 430 -11.17 -20.63 -6.51
N HIS A 431 -10.44 -21.08 -7.51
CA HIS A 431 -9.57 -20.17 -8.24
C HIS A 431 -10.32 -19.12 -9.07
N SER A 432 -11.38 -19.50 -9.79
CA SER A 432 -12.18 -18.57 -10.59
C SER A 432 -13.63 -18.55 -10.14
N PHE A 433 -14.14 -17.36 -9.81
CA PHE A 433 -15.54 -17.15 -9.48
C PHE A 433 -16.03 -15.75 -9.88
N MET A 434 -15.34 -14.72 -9.40
CA MET A 434 -15.63 -13.32 -9.68
C MET A 434 -14.79 -12.77 -10.84
N TYR A 435 -15.31 -11.79 -11.57
CA TYR A 435 -14.60 -10.97 -12.54
C TYR A 435 -14.29 -9.58 -11.96
N ASN A 436 -13.34 -8.85 -12.54
CA ASN A 436 -12.86 -7.57 -12.02
C ASN A 436 -13.80 -6.38 -12.28
N ASP A 437 -15.05 -6.65 -12.68
CA ASP A 437 -16.13 -5.68 -12.84
C ASP A 437 -17.28 -5.93 -11.86
N ASP A 438 -17.00 -6.64 -10.76
CA ASP A 438 -17.96 -7.07 -9.73
C ASP A 438 -19.05 -8.04 -10.24
N THR A 439 -18.91 -8.59 -11.44
CA THR A 439 -19.78 -9.67 -11.93
C THR A 439 -19.18 -11.04 -11.65
N ARG A 440 -20.02 -12.09 -11.64
CA ARG A 440 -19.52 -13.47 -11.66
C ARG A 440 -19.04 -13.78 -13.08
N THR A 441 -17.97 -14.56 -13.18
CA THR A 441 -17.54 -15.17 -14.45
C THR A 441 -18.68 -16.00 -15.03
N ASP A 442 -19.01 -15.78 -16.30
CA ASP A 442 -20.17 -16.38 -16.96
C ASP A 442 -19.89 -16.62 -18.45
N HIS A 443 -19.64 -17.87 -18.81
CA HIS A 443 -19.36 -18.32 -20.18
C HIS A 443 -20.52 -18.11 -21.15
N THR A 444 -21.74 -17.82 -20.66
CA THR A 444 -22.90 -17.55 -21.52
C THR A 444 -22.92 -16.11 -22.03
N LYS A 445 -22.07 -15.22 -21.48
CA LYS A 445 -21.93 -13.84 -21.96
C LYS A 445 -21.36 -13.81 -23.38
N PRO A 446 -21.63 -12.73 -24.15
CA PRO A 446 -21.09 -12.59 -25.51
C PRO A 446 -19.56 -12.68 -25.54
N ALA A 447 -19.02 -13.35 -26.55
CA ALA A 447 -17.56 -13.48 -26.71
C ALA A 447 -16.85 -12.11 -26.69
N GLY A 448 -15.74 -12.03 -25.96
CA GLY A 448 -14.94 -10.80 -25.80
C GLY A 448 -15.44 -9.84 -24.72
N THR A 449 -16.48 -10.21 -23.95
CA THR A 449 -16.91 -9.46 -22.76
C THR A 449 -16.08 -9.79 -21.52
N GLU A 450 -15.72 -11.06 -21.38
CA GLU A 450 -14.80 -11.55 -20.35
C GLU A 450 -13.62 -12.24 -21.02
N ASN A 451 -12.45 -12.15 -20.40
CA ASN A 451 -11.29 -12.97 -20.73
C ASN A 451 -11.02 -13.94 -19.59
N TYR A 452 -10.28 -15.01 -19.88
CA TYR A 452 -9.84 -15.98 -18.88
C TYR A 452 -10.98 -16.77 -18.23
N ASN A 453 -12.17 -16.88 -18.82
CA ASN A 453 -13.20 -17.76 -18.26
C ASN A 453 -12.68 -19.22 -18.29
N PRO A 454 -12.95 -20.05 -17.26
CA PRO A 454 -12.55 -21.46 -17.26
C PRO A 454 -12.93 -22.24 -18.53
N HIS A 455 -14.05 -21.90 -19.19
CA HIS A 455 -14.51 -22.51 -20.45
C HIS A 455 -13.65 -22.15 -21.67
N ASP A 456 -12.81 -21.12 -21.58
CA ASP A 456 -11.89 -20.72 -22.65
C ASP A 456 -10.61 -21.58 -22.66
N TYR A 457 -10.36 -22.33 -21.58
CA TYR A 457 -9.19 -23.20 -21.44
C TYR A 457 -9.47 -24.60 -22.00
N ARG A 458 -8.39 -25.31 -22.34
CA ARG A 458 -8.47 -26.71 -22.82
C ARG A 458 -8.51 -27.73 -21.68
N THR A 459 -8.91 -27.29 -20.48
CA THR A 459 -8.97 -28.12 -19.29
C THR A 459 -9.91 -29.31 -19.51
N PRO A 460 -9.47 -30.55 -19.29
CA PRO A 460 -10.32 -31.72 -19.52
C PRO A 460 -11.37 -31.90 -18.40
N GLY A 461 -12.52 -32.46 -18.78
CA GLY A 461 -13.64 -32.76 -17.88
C GLY A 461 -14.80 -31.78 -18.05
N SER A 462 -15.81 -31.91 -17.18
CA SER A 462 -16.81 -30.87 -16.99
C SER A 462 -16.15 -29.64 -16.33
N ILE A 463 -16.67 -28.46 -16.66
CA ILE A 463 -16.13 -27.16 -16.24
C ILE A 463 -17.26 -26.37 -15.60
N ASN A 464 -16.99 -25.80 -14.43
CA ASN A 464 -17.87 -24.86 -13.75
C ASN A 464 -17.17 -23.52 -13.55
N ASP A 465 -17.75 -22.45 -14.11
CA ASP A 465 -17.37 -21.06 -13.81
C ASP A 465 -18.14 -20.51 -12.59
N GLY A 466 -17.93 -19.24 -12.24
CA GLY A 466 -18.56 -18.62 -11.07
C GLY A 466 -20.08 -18.60 -11.11
N GLN A 467 -20.68 -18.34 -12.28
CA GLN A 467 -22.14 -18.41 -12.43
C GLN A 467 -22.66 -19.83 -12.23
N GLN A 468 -21.99 -20.84 -12.77
CA GLN A 468 -22.38 -22.24 -12.59
C GLN A 468 -22.18 -22.74 -11.15
N LEU A 469 -21.07 -22.37 -10.48
CA LEU A 469 -20.85 -22.68 -9.07
C LEU A 469 -21.88 -22.01 -8.17
N TRP A 470 -22.27 -20.77 -8.48
CA TRP A 470 -23.38 -20.12 -7.80
C TRP A 470 -24.68 -20.92 -7.93
N ASP A 471 -25.03 -21.31 -9.15
CA ASP A 471 -26.31 -21.96 -9.44
C ASP A 471 -26.42 -23.39 -8.89
N LYS A 472 -25.31 -24.14 -8.92
CA LYS A 472 -25.25 -25.55 -8.53
C LYS A 472 -24.96 -25.76 -7.04
N LEU A 473 -24.22 -24.85 -6.41
CA LEU A 473 -23.71 -25.02 -5.04
C LEU A 473 -24.04 -23.85 -4.13
N VAL A 474 -23.60 -22.63 -4.44
CA VAL A 474 -23.60 -21.55 -3.44
C VAL A 474 -25.02 -21.09 -3.08
N ARG A 475 -25.88 -20.85 -4.08
CA ARG A 475 -27.19 -20.25 -3.84
C ARG A 475 -28.16 -21.15 -3.06
N SER A 476 -27.94 -22.46 -3.05
CA SER A 476 -28.81 -23.44 -2.36
C SER A 476 -28.34 -23.80 -0.95
N HIS A 477 -27.19 -23.28 -0.49
CA HIS A 477 -26.59 -23.63 0.80
C HIS A 477 -26.28 -22.38 1.66
N ASP A 478 -26.02 -22.57 2.96
CA ASP A 478 -25.52 -21.51 3.85
C ASP A 478 -24.00 -21.34 3.67
N VAL A 479 -23.62 -20.68 2.58
CA VAL A 479 -22.23 -20.34 2.24
C VAL A 479 -22.12 -18.81 2.18
N PRO A 480 -21.99 -18.12 3.32
CA PRO A 480 -21.96 -16.65 3.35
C PRO A 480 -20.71 -16.01 2.72
N LEU A 481 -19.65 -16.78 2.45
CA LEU A 481 -18.38 -16.28 1.93
C LEU A 481 -17.89 -17.14 0.76
N VAL A 482 -17.54 -16.49 -0.35
CA VAL A 482 -16.85 -17.06 -1.51
C VAL A 482 -15.61 -16.21 -1.81
N LEU A 483 -14.45 -16.86 -1.92
CA LEU A 483 -13.13 -16.26 -2.12
C LEU A 483 -12.50 -16.85 -3.40
N SER A 484 -11.92 -15.98 -4.23
CA SER A 484 -11.36 -16.34 -5.54
C SER A 484 -10.25 -15.41 -6.00
N GLY A 485 -9.41 -15.90 -6.92
CA GLY A 485 -8.28 -15.21 -7.52
C GLY A 485 -8.43 -15.14 -9.04
N HIS A 486 -7.37 -15.49 -9.79
CA HIS A 486 -7.38 -15.74 -11.24
C HIS A 486 -7.52 -14.50 -12.14
N ILE A 487 -8.56 -13.71 -11.93
CA ILE A 487 -8.90 -12.60 -12.82
C ILE A 487 -7.95 -11.42 -12.58
N LEU A 488 -7.40 -10.89 -13.68
CA LEU A 488 -6.46 -9.77 -13.70
C LEU A 488 -7.21 -8.42 -13.62
N GLY A 489 -6.63 -7.35 -14.17
CA GLY A 489 -7.19 -6.01 -14.11
C GLY A 489 -6.65 -5.23 -12.91
N ASP A 490 -7.54 -4.60 -12.15
CA ASP A 490 -7.20 -4.03 -10.83
C ASP A 490 -7.00 -5.12 -9.76
N GLY A 491 -7.37 -6.38 -10.07
CA GLY A 491 -7.12 -7.53 -9.21
C GLY A 491 -8.11 -7.63 -8.05
N SER A 492 -9.28 -7.01 -8.16
CA SER A 492 -10.31 -7.05 -7.13
C SER A 492 -11.71 -7.11 -7.72
N GLY A 493 -12.63 -7.61 -6.93
CA GLY A 493 -14.04 -7.62 -7.25
C GLY A 493 -14.84 -8.00 -6.01
N TYR A 494 -15.99 -7.37 -5.82
CA TYR A 494 -16.83 -7.62 -4.67
C TYR A 494 -18.30 -7.45 -5.00
N ARG A 495 -19.10 -8.46 -4.66
CA ARG A 495 -20.56 -8.38 -4.76
C ARG A 495 -21.23 -9.13 -3.63
N VAL A 496 -22.50 -8.78 -3.42
CA VAL A 496 -23.38 -9.46 -2.47
C VAL A 496 -24.67 -9.83 -3.20
N ASP A 497 -25.03 -11.10 -3.14
CA ASP A 497 -26.33 -11.61 -3.60
C ASP A 497 -27.01 -12.35 -2.46
N LEU A 498 -28.35 -12.44 -2.49
CA LEU A 498 -29.08 -13.29 -1.56
C LEU A 498 -29.13 -14.72 -2.10
N ASN A 499 -28.87 -15.71 -1.23
CA ASN A 499 -29.12 -17.11 -1.55
C ASN A 499 -30.63 -17.41 -1.58
N ASP A 500 -31.00 -18.64 -1.92
CA ASP A 500 -32.41 -19.08 -2.03
C ASP A 500 -33.17 -19.00 -0.68
N ALA A 501 -32.45 -18.94 0.45
CA ALA A 501 -33.00 -18.72 1.78
C ALA A 501 -33.09 -17.24 2.18
N GLY A 502 -32.68 -16.31 1.31
CA GLY A 502 -32.69 -14.87 1.58
C GLY A 502 -31.54 -14.38 2.47
N THR A 503 -30.47 -15.16 2.62
CA THR A 503 -29.27 -14.81 3.40
C THR A 503 -28.21 -14.20 2.48
N PRO A 504 -27.49 -13.14 2.88
CA PRO A 504 -26.44 -12.55 2.06
C PRO A 504 -25.26 -13.50 1.86
N VAL A 505 -24.73 -13.52 0.63
CA VAL A 505 -23.50 -14.21 0.25
C VAL A 505 -22.52 -13.20 -0.34
N HIS A 506 -21.41 -13.03 0.36
CA HIS A 506 -20.32 -12.13 -0.01
C HIS A 506 -19.33 -12.87 -0.90
N GLN A 507 -19.13 -12.36 -2.11
CA GLN A 507 -18.30 -12.97 -3.13
C GLN A 507 -17.15 -12.01 -3.42
N MET A 508 -15.90 -12.48 -3.28
CA MET A 508 -14.70 -11.64 -3.39
C MET A 508 -13.68 -12.21 -4.36
N LEU A 509 -13.07 -11.31 -5.12
CA LEU A 509 -11.86 -11.51 -5.90
C LEU A 509 -10.69 -10.76 -5.22
N ALA A 510 -9.55 -11.44 -5.07
CA ALA A 510 -8.26 -10.84 -4.72
C ALA A 510 -7.15 -11.46 -5.58
N ASN A 511 -6.53 -10.68 -6.46
CA ASN A 511 -5.43 -11.12 -7.30
C ASN A 511 -4.43 -9.99 -7.51
N TYR A 512 -3.38 -9.97 -6.71
CA TYR A 512 -2.39 -8.90 -6.75
C TYR A 512 -1.25 -9.12 -7.74
N GLN A 513 -1.25 -10.22 -8.52
CA GLN A 513 -0.09 -10.65 -9.31
C GLN A 513 0.43 -9.60 -10.32
N MET A 514 -0.43 -8.67 -10.72
CA MET A 514 -0.11 -7.60 -11.69
C MET A 514 0.57 -6.37 -11.08
N ARG A 515 0.69 -6.31 -9.75
CA ARG A 515 1.44 -5.23 -9.07
C ARG A 515 2.96 -5.45 -9.24
N GLU A 516 3.75 -4.46 -8.82
CA GLU A 516 5.21 -4.61 -8.83
C GLU A 516 5.64 -5.84 -8.01
N LEU A 517 6.82 -6.38 -8.32
CA LEU A 517 7.36 -7.56 -7.64
C LEU A 517 6.42 -8.79 -7.59
N GLY A 518 5.46 -8.88 -8.52
CA GLY A 518 4.52 -10.00 -8.59
C GLY A 518 3.40 -9.96 -7.56
N GLY A 519 3.15 -8.80 -6.93
CA GLY A 519 2.08 -8.62 -5.93
C GLY A 519 2.51 -7.94 -4.64
N GLU A 520 3.79 -7.59 -4.50
CA GLU A 520 4.33 -6.81 -3.37
C GLU A 520 4.01 -7.41 -1.98
N CYS A 521 4.00 -8.74 -1.88
CA CYS A 521 3.58 -9.51 -0.69
C CYS A 521 2.15 -9.28 -0.18
N TYR A 522 1.27 -8.60 -0.92
CA TYR A 522 -0.09 -8.33 -0.42
C TYR A 522 -0.87 -9.63 -0.15
N LEU A 523 -1.52 -9.67 1.00
CA LEU A 523 -2.49 -10.69 1.43
C LEU A 523 -3.76 -10.00 1.93
N ARG A 524 -4.89 -10.70 1.92
CA ARG A 524 -6.14 -10.15 2.43
C ARG A 524 -6.46 -10.72 3.82
N LEU A 525 -6.81 -9.85 4.75
CA LEU A 525 -7.24 -10.18 6.12
C LEU A 525 -8.75 -9.97 6.23
N LEU A 526 -9.44 -10.98 6.74
CA LEU A 526 -10.85 -10.90 7.12
C LEU A 526 -10.92 -10.97 8.64
N GLU A 527 -11.13 -9.83 9.28
CA GLU A 527 -11.30 -9.71 10.73
C GLU A 527 -12.77 -9.84 11.10
N PHE A 528 -13.15 -10.94 11.74
CA PHE A 528 -14.52 -11.17 12.23
C PHE A 528 -14.64 -10.60 13.64
N ARG A 529 -15.44 -9.54 13.77
CA ARG A 529 -15.53 -8.73 14.99
C ARG A 529 -16.61 -9.24 15.94
N PRO A 530 -16.51 -8.95 17.25
CA PRO A 530 -17.51 -9.36 18.24
C PRO A 530 -18.92 -8.79 18.01
N ASP A 531 -19.04 -7.69 17.26
CA ASP A 531 -20.32 -7.07 16.92
C ASP A 531 -21.05 -7.75 15.75
N GLY A 532 -20.40 -8.70 15.07
CA GLY A 532 -20.94 -9.44 13.94
C GLY A 532 -20.44 -8.96 12.58
N SER A 533 -19.79 -7.80 12.53
CA SER A 533 -19.20 -7.27 11.30
C SER A 533 -17.93 -8.03 10.93
N VAL A 534 -17.60 -8.05 9.64
CA VAL A 534 -16.31 -8.53 9.14
C VAL A 534 -15.62 -7.39 8.43
N GLN A 535 -14.42 -7.07 8.89
CA GLN A 535 -13.58 -6.04 8.27
C GLN A 535 -12.60 -6.72 7.32
N VAL A 536 -12.70 -6.36 6.04
CA VAL A 536 -11.78 -6.80 4.98
C VAL A 536 -10.69 -5.75 4.81
N ARG A 537 -9.43 -6.18 4.75
CA ARG A 537 -8.26 -5.31 4.51
C ARG A 537 -7.19 -6.04 3.72
N SER A 538 -6.53 -5.36 2.80
CA SER A 538 -5.36 -5.91 2.10
C SER A 538 -4.08 -5.32 2.67
N TYR A 539 -3.14 -6.17 3.10
CA TYR A 539 -1.93 -5.78 3.82
C TYR A 539 -0.69 -6.38 3.18
N SER A 540 0.37 -5.58 3.05
CA SER A 540 1.69 -6.04 2.59
C SER A 540 2.65 -6.12 3.77
N PRO A 541 3.16 -7.32 4.11
CA PRO A 541 4.27 -7.49 5.03
C PRO A 541 5.58 -6.86 4.56
N LEU A 542 5.76 -6.69 3.24
CA LEU A 542 6.96 -6.09 2.66
C LEU A 542 7.04 -4.60 2.96
N TYR A 543 5.92 -3.90 2.82
CA TYR A 543 5.84 -2.45 3.05
C TYR A 543 5.32 -2.08 4.43
N ASP A 544 4.79 -3.06 5.18
CA ASP A 544 4.12 -2.86 6.46
C ASP A 544 3.01 -1.79 6.35
N SER A 545 2.18 -1.96 5.32
CA SER A 545 1.13 -1.01 4.93
C SER A 545 -0.11 -1.72 4.38
N TYR A 546 -1.26 -1.04 4.47
CA TYR A 546 -2.50 -1.48 3.88
C TYR A 546 -2.73 -0.83 2.51
N LEU A 547 -3.47 -1.51 1.63
CA LEU A 547 -4.16 -0.84 0.54
C LEU A 547 -5.44 -0.21 1.09
N LEU A 548 -5.60 1.09 0.87
CA LEU A 548 -6.66 1.90 1.50
C LEU A 548 -7.81 2.22 0.55
N THR A 549 -7.75 1.75 -0.70
CA THR A 549 -8.82 1.98 -1.66
C THR A 549 -10.08 1.21 -1.24
N PRO A 550 -11.29 1.70 -1.56
CA PRO A 550 -12.54 1.11 -1.06
C PRO A 550 -12.75 -0.37 -1.42
N ASP A 551 -12.17 -0.84 -2.52
CA ASP A 551 -12.16 -2.23 -3.00
C ASP A 551 -11.19 -3.14 -2.22
N GLN A 552 -10.28 -2.56 -1.44
CA GLN A 552 -9.30 -3.28 -0.61
C GLN A 552 -9.59 -3.17 0.88
N GLN A 553 -10.46 -2.23 1.26
CA GLN A 553 -10.82 -1.97 2.65
C GLN A 553 -12.30 -1.64 2.78
N PHE A 554 -13.05 -2.57 3.34
CA PHE A 554 -14.49 -2.42 3.54
C PHE A 554 -15.00 -3.33 4.66
N SER A 555 -16.18 -3.01 5.19
CA SER A 555 -16.86 -3.83 6.19
C SER A 555 -18.09 -4.48 5.59
N LEU A 556 -18.39 -5.69 6.06
CA LEU A 556 -19.57 -6.44 5.65
C LEU A 556 -20.27 -7.07 6.84
N GLU A 557 -21.54 -7.41 6.67
CA GLU A 557 -22.39 -8.03 7.68
C GLU A 557 -22.86 -9.39 7.19
N LEU A 558 -22.61 -10.45 7.96
CA LEU A 558 -22.95 -11.81 7.54
C LEU A 558 -24.42 -12.19 7.81
N LYS A 559 -25.26 -11.25 8.26
CA LYS A 559 -26.67 -11.45 8.67
C LYS A 559 -27.56 -10.26 8.36
#